data_AF-X0W3T5-F1
#
_entry.id   AF-X0W3T5-F1
#
_cell.length_a   1.000
_cell.length_b   1.000
_cell.length_c   1.000
_cell.angle_alpha   90.00
_cell.angle_beta   90.00
_cell.angle_gamma   90.00
#
_symmetry.space_group_name_H-M   'P 1'
#
loop_
_entity.id
_entity.type
_entity.pdbx_description
1 polymer ?
#
loop_
_entity_poly.entity_id
_entity_poly.type
_entity_poly.pdbx_seq_one_letter_code
_entity_poly.pdbx_strand_id
1 'polypeptide(L)'
;PAICFSGTFNKRKDNGIVKHSGFVCLDFDGYEKKKLLLEHKEKLTKDQYVYSVFISPSGNGLKVLVKIPASPENHVSYFNSLEKYFDSPYFDKTCKNVSRVCYESYDPLLFVNLHSSVWDTIAEPEYQEVDKYNDPQTIPITDENKIVEILIKWWSKKYPMVEGQRNQNCFVLAMAFNDYGINKSLAGYVLNRYATPDFTEGEISRTIDSAYANTSSFGTKYYKDDEKLQQIKDKLRRGVSKKEIRNQLSEAGLDSDSV
;
A
#
# COMPACT_ATOMS: atom_id res chain seq x y z
N PRO A 1 -24.24 -17.49 10.01
CA PRO A 1 -22.95 -17.55 10.74
C PRO A 1 -21.91 -16.64 10.09
N ALA A 2 -20.79 -16.34 10.76
CA ALA A 2 -19.74 -15.49 10.20
C ALA A 2 -18.35 -16.06 10.52
N ILE A 3 -17.42 -15.86 9.59
CA ILE A 3 -16.09 -16.50 9.56
C ILE A 3 -15.05 -15.41 9.29
N CYS A 4 -13.91 -15.48 9.98
CA CYS A 4 -12.70 -14.72 9.61
C CYS A 4 -11.71 -15.71 9.03
N PHE A 5 -11.64 -15.81 7.69
CA PHE A 5 -10.85 -16.85 7.04
C PHE A 5 -9.35 -16.73 7.31
N SER A 6 -8.85 -15.52 7.56
CA SER A 6 -7.43 -15.25 7.73
C SER A 6 -6.84 -15.71 9.07
N GLY A 7 -7.66 -16.12 10.04
CA GLY A 7 -7.12 -16.59 11.32
C GLY A 7 -8.11 -16.78 12.45
N THR A 8 -7.56 -17.12 13.61
CA THR A 8 -8.26 -17.19 14.88
C THR A 8 -8.02 -15.90 15.67
N PHE A 9 -9.08 -15.35 16.27
CA PHE A 9 -9.06 -14.06 16.94
C PHE A 9 -9.63 -14.17 18.36
N ASN A 10 -9.06 -13.45 19.31
CA ASN A 10 -9.64 -13.30 20.66
C ASN A 10 -10.81 -12.29 20.66
N LYS A 11 -10.72 -11.27 19.80
CA LYS A 11 -11.69 -10.21 19.54
C LYS A 11 -11.60 -9.88 18.06
N ARG A 12 -12.74 -9.60 17.43
CA ARG A 12 -12.81 -9.25 16.00
C ARG A 12 -12.24 -7.86 15.71
N LYS A 13 -10.92 -7.77 15.68
CA LYS A 13 -10.09 -6.62 15.31
C LYS A 13 -8.71 -7.12 14.90
N ASP A 14 -7.97 -6.36 14.11
CA ASP A 14 -6.68 -6.79 13.55
C ASP A 14 -5.68 -7.19 14.64
N ASN A 15 -5.49 -6.33 15.65
CA ASN A 15 -4.62 -6.62 16.80
C ASN A 15 -5.16 -7.70 17.75
N GLY A 16 -6.31 -8.30 17.43
CA GLY A 16 -6.90 -9.41 18.17
C GLY A 16 -6.54 -10.78 17.62
N ILE A 17 -5.71 -10.84 16.56
CA ILE A 17 -5.26 -12.10 15.96
C ILE A 17 -4.42 -12.90 16.97
N VAL A 18 -4.77 -14.18 17.10
CA VAL A 18 -4.04 -15.16 17.93
C VAL A 18 -3.18 -16.04 17.02
N LYS A 19 -3.73 -16.45 15.87
CA LYS A 19 -3.04 -17.30 14.91
C LYS A 19 -3.54 -17.01 13.49
N HIS A 20 -2.63 -16.76 12.57
CA HIS A 20 -2.95 -16.67 11.14
C HIS A 20 -3.25 -18.05 10.57
N SER A 21 -4.27 -18.16 9.72
CA SER A 21 -4.70 -19.45 9.14
C SER A 21 -3.83 -19.91 7.96
N GLY A 22 -3.06 -18.99 7.38
CA GLY A 22 -2.35 -19.21 6.12
C GLY A 22 -3.22 -18.96 4.88
N PHE A 23 -4.37 -18.29 5.06
CA PHE A 23 -5.25 -17.89 3.97
C PHE A 23 -5.48 -16.38 3.96
N VAL A 24 -5.71 -15.85 2.78
CA VAL A 24 -6.31 -14.53 2.57
C VAL A 24 -7.62 -14.72 1.82
N CYS A 25 -8.64 -13.97 2.22
CA CYS A 25 -9.94 -13.95 1.56
C CYS A 25 -10.03 -12.69 0.70
N LEU A 26 -10.12 -12.89 -0.60
CA LEU A 26 -10.28 -11.85 -1.60
C LEU A 26 -11.77 -11.73 -1.94
N ASP A 27 -12.20 -10.51 -2.18
CA ASP A 27 -13.58 -10.18 -2.53
C ASP A 27 -13.62 -9.58 -3.92
N PHE A 28 -14.44 -10.15 -4.78
CA PHE A 28 -14.72 -9.60 -6.09
C PHE A 28 -16.20 -9.25 -6.16
N ASP A 29 -16.53 -7.98 -6.36
CA ASP A 29 -17.91 -7.48 -6.36
C ASP A 29 -18.12 -6.49 -7.51
N GLY A 30 -19.36 -6.07 -7.73
CA GLY A 30 -19.73 -5.10 -8.77
C GLY A 30 -19.93 -5.71 -10.16
N TYR A 31 -20.25 -7.00 -10.24
CA TYR A 31 -20.61 -7.61 -11.52
C TYR A 31 -21.97 -7.10 -12.00
N GLU A 32 -22.01 -6.49 -13.18
CA GLU A 32 -23.26 -6.00 -13.78
C GLU A 32 -24.20 -7.14 -14.23
N LYS A 33 -23.62 -8.28 -14.61
CA LYS A 33 -24.35 -9.42 -15.18
C LYS A 33 -23.89 -10.73 -14.57
N LYS A 34 -24.84 -11.59 -14.22
CA LYS A 34 -24.58 -12.95 -13.70
C LYS A 34 -23.69 -13.78 -14.62
N LYS A 35 -23.79 -13.59 -15.94
CA LYS A 35 -22.93 -14.26 -16.93
C LYS A 35 -21.44 -13.93 -16.71
N LEU A 36 -21.11 -12.65 -16.52
CA LEU A 36 -19.72 -12.22 -16.28
C LEU A 36 -19.17 -12.78 -14.97
N LEU A 37 -20.02 -12.81 -13.92
CA LEU A 37 -19.67 -13.43 -12.65
C LEU A 37 -19.32 -14.91 -12.81
N LEU A 38 -20.13 -15.67 -13.54
CA LEU A 38 -19.90 -17.10 -13.75
C LEU A 38 -18.67 -17.37 -14.63
N GLU A 39 -18.45 -16.56 -15.68
CA GLU A 39 -17.25 -16.63 -16.52
C GLU A 39 -15.98 -16.31 -15.71
N HIS A 40 -16.03 -15.31 -14.84
CA HIS A 40 -14.89 -14.99 -13.97
C HIS A 40 -14.66 -16.08 -12.93
N LYS A 41 -15.72 -16.66 -12.35
CA LYS A 41 -15.62 -17.82 -11.46
C LYS A 41 -14.89 -18.98 -12.16
N GLU A 42 -15.25 -19.30 -13.41
CA GLU A 42 -14.59 -20.36 -14.19
C GLU A 42 -13.13 -20.05 -14.52
N LYS A 43 -12.76 -18.78 -14.73
CA LYS A 43 -11.36 -18.39 -14.88
C LYS A 43 -10.58 -18.62 -13.58
N LEU A 44 -11.15 -18.21 -12.45
CA LEU A 44 -10.54 -18.37 -11.13
C LEU A 44 -10.36 -19.84 -10.73
N THR A 45 -11.23 -20.76 -11.14
CA THR A 45 -11.03 -22.20 -10.85
C THR A 45 -9.83 -22.81 -11.55
N LYS A 46 -9.34 -22.17 -12.63
CA LYS A 46 -8.17 -22.63 -13.41
C LYS A 46 -6.86 -22.02 -12.91
N ASP A 47 -6.92 -21.06 -11.98
CA ASP A 47 -5.73 -20.42 -11.42
C ASP A 47 -5.07 -21.31 -10.36
N GLN A 48 -3.75 -21.45 -10.44
CA GLN A 48 -2.98 -22.35 -9.57
C GLN A 48 -2.95 -21.91 -8.10
N TYR A 49 -3.12 -20.62 -7.80
CA TYR A 49 -3.08 -20.08 -6.43
C TYR A 49 -4.46 -20.08 -5.76
N VAL A 50 -5.53 -20.19 -6.55
CA VAL A 50 -6.91 -20.25 -6.03
C VAL A 50 -7.13 -21.58 -5.32
N TYR A 51 -7.26 -21.51 -4.00
CA TYR A 51 -7.64 -22.65 -3.17
C TYR A 51 -9.14 -22.91 -3.23
N SER A 52 -9.95 -21.86 -3.20
CA SER A 52 -11.40 -21.99 -3.29
C SER A 52 -12.01 -20.74 -3.89
N VAL A 53 -13.09 -20.90 -4.66
CA VAL A 53 -13.92 -19.80 -5.12
C VAL A 53 -15.40 -20.18 -5.01
N PHE A 54 -16.19 -19.25 -4.49
CA PHE A 54 -17.62 -19.42 -4.28
C PHE A 54 -18.37 -18.09 -4.45
N ILE A 55 -19.66 -18.19 -4.74
CA ILE A 55 -20.57 -17.05 -4.83
C ILE A 55 -20.68 -16.41 -3.43
N SER A 56 -20.54 -15.09 -3.36
CA SER A 56 -20.60 -14.35 -2.10
C SER A 56 -21.99 -14.42 -1.44
N PRO A 57 -22.13 -14.13 -0.13
CA PRO A 57 -23.41 -14.20 0.56
C PRO A 57 -24.53 -13.35 -0.05
N SER A 58 -24.19 -12.26 -0.75
CA SER A 58 -25.16 -11.41 -1.45
C SER A 58 -25.66 -12.01 -2.76
N GLY A 59 -25.01 -13.05 -3.29
CA GLY A 59 -25.31 -13.68 -4.57
C GLY A 59 -24.74 -12.96 -5.80
N ASN A 60 -24.13 -11.78 -5.61
CA ASN A 60 -23.72 -10.89 -6.71
C ASN A 60 -22.20 -10.70 -6.84
N GLY A 61 -21.42 -11.37 -6.01
CA GLY A 61 -19.96 -11.34 -6.06
C GLY A 61 -19.34 -12.72 -5.92
N LEU A 62 -18.01 -12.76 -5.91
CA LEU A 62 -17.21 -13.96 -5.67
C LEU A 62 -16.30 -13.73 -4.48
N LYS A 63 -16.20 -14.75 -3.63
CA LYS A 63 -15.18 -14.85 -2.60
C LYS A 63 -14.14 -15.86 -3.05
N VAL A 64 -12.87 -15.48 -2.94
CA VAL A 64 -11.74 -16.32 -3.33
C VAL A 64 -10.84 -16.50 -2.12
N LEU A 65 -10.43 -17.73 -1.85
CA LEU A 65 -9.42 -18.04 -0.84
C LEU A 65 -8.12 -18.38 -1.55
N VAL A 66 -7.03 -17.74 -1.12
CA VAL A 66 -5.67 -18.00 -1.60
C VAL A 66 -4.80 -18.35 -0.40
N LYS A 67 -3.92 -19.33 -0.56
CA LYS A 67 -2.92 -19.69 0.46
C LYS A 67 -1.80 -18.66 0.45
N ILE A 68 -1.41 -18.17 1.63
CA ILE A 68 -0.29 -17.25 1.84
C ILE A 68 0.53 -17.71 3.05
N PRO A 69 1.81 -17.30 3.17
CA PRO A 69 2.57 -17.49 4.41
C PRO A 69 1.80 -16.97 5.63
N ALA A 70 1.86 -17.71 6.74
CA ALA A 70 1.10 -17.42 7.95
C ALA A 70 1.72 -16.28 8.78
N SER A 71 1.78 -15.10 8.18
CA SER A 71 2.44 -13.89 8.68
C SER A 71 1.41 -12.75 8.75
N PRO A 72 0.82 -12.46 9.93
CA PRO A 72 -0.11 -11.35 10.12
C PRO A 72 0.45 -10.00 9.64
N GLU A 73 1.73 -9.75 9.90
CA GLU A 73 2.43 -8.51 9.55
C GLU A 73 2.51 -8.27 8.04
N ASN A 74 2.64 -9.33 7.24
CA ASN A 74 2.71 -9.24 5.79
C ASN A 74 1.36 -9.46 5.09
N HIS A 75 0.28 -9.71 5.84
CA HIS A 75 -1.04 -10.04 5.29
C HIS A 75 -1.52 -9.02 4.25
N VAL A 76 -1.44 -7.73 4.60
CA VAL A 76 -1.84 -6.63 3.71
C VAL A 76 -0.93 -6.57 2.48
N SER A 77 0.37 -6.82 2.64
CA SER A 77 1.32 -6.85 1.53
C SER A 77 0.99 -7.97 0.54
N TYR A 78 0.65 -9.17 1.02
CA TYR A 78 0.18 -10.27 0.17
C TYR A 78 -1.13 -9.92 -0.53
N PHE A 79 -2.09 -9.31 0.18
CA PHE A 79 -3.35 -8.87 -0.40
C PHE A 79 -3.13 -7.88 -1.57
N ASN A 80 -2.29 -6.87 -1.37
CA ASN A 80 -1.98 -5.88 -2.41
C ASN A 80 -1.24 -6.52 -3.60
N SER A 81 -0.44 -7.55 -3.35
CA SER A 81 0.26 -8.30 -4.41
C SER A 81 -0.72 -9.11 -5.25
N LEU A 82 -1.72 -9.73 -4.60
CA LEU A 82 -2.78 -10.46 -5.27
C LEU A 82 -3.72 -9.52 -6.03
N GLU A 83 -3.97 -8.31 -5.52
CA GLU A 83 -4.70 -7.27 -6.27
C GLU A 83 -4.02 -7.00 -7.62
N LYS A 84 -2.69 -6.79 -7.61
CA LYS A 84 -1.90 -6.59 -8.84
C LYS A 84 -1.88 -7.83 -9.74
N TYR A 85 -1.80 -9.02 -9.15
CA TYR A 85 -1.76 -10.28 -9.91
C TYR A 85 -3.06 -10.57 -10.65
N PHE A 86 -4.21 -10.41 -9.97
CA PHE A 86 -5.50 -10.66 -10.58
C PHE A 86 -5.97 -9.53 -11.50
N ASP A 87 -5.45 -8.30 -11.30
CA ASP A 87 -5.70 -7.10 -12.12
C ASP A 87 -7.15 -7.00 -12.61
N SER A 88 -8.08 -7.10 -11.64
CA SER A 88 -9.50 -7.22 -11.94
C SER A 88 -10.25 -5.94 -11.54
N PRO A 89 -11.11 -5.39 -12.40
CA PRO A 89 -11.94 -4.24 -12.04
C PRO A 89 -12.96 -4.57 -10.94
N TYR A 90 -13.21 -5.85 -10.68
CA TYR A 90 -14.13 -6.33 -9.65
C TYR A 90 -13.47 -6.50 -8.28
N PHE A 91 -12.14 -6.41 -8.17
CA PHE A 91 -11.43 -6.65 -6.93
C PHE A 91 -11.69 -5.55 -5.90
N ASP A 92 -12.26 -5.90 -4.74
CA ASP A 92 -12.55 -4.95 -3.67
C ASP A 92 -11.32 -4.74 -2.78
N LYS A 93 -10.63 -3.61 -3.02
CA LYS A 93 -9.43 -3.19 -2.29
C LYS A 93 -9.65 -2.93 -0.80
N THR A 94 -10.90 -2.79 -0.35
CA THR A 94 -11.23 -2.43 1.04
C THR A 94 -11.19 -3.62 2.00
N CYS A 95 -11.10 -4.85 1.49
CA CYS A 95 -11.19 -6.07 2.28
C CYS A 95 -9.83 -6.60 2.79
N LYS A 96 -8.76 -5.79 2.71
CA LYS A 96 -7.36 -6.16 3.02
C LYS A 96 -7.04 -6.48 4.48
N ASN A 97 -7.90 -6.11 5.43
CA ASN A 97 -7.63 -6.30 6.86
C ASN A 97 -7.65 -7.77 7.26
N VAL A 98 -6.71 -8.19 8.11
CA VAL A 98 -6.62 -9.58 8.57
C VAL A 98 -7.89 -10.03 9.32
N SER A 99 -8.56 -9.14 10.05
CA SER A 99 -9.81 -9.45 10.76
C SER A 99 -11.08 -9.34 9.89
N ARG A 100 -10.93 -9.30 8.56
CA ARG A 100 -12.08 -9.17 7.65
C ARG A 100 -13.04 -10.35 7.81
N VAL A 101 -14.27 -10.01 8.18
CA VAL A 101 -15.35 -10.98 8.35
C VAL A 101 -16.01 -11.28 7.01
N CYS A 102 -16.36 -12.55 6.81
CA CYS A 102 -17.24 -13.02 5.76
C CYS A 102 -18.45 -13.69 6.41
N TYR A 103 -19.65 -13.35 5.98
CA TYR A 103 -20.82 -14.15 6.33
C TYR A 103 -20.76 -15.49 5.58
N GLU A 104 -21.35 -16.51 6.17
CA GLU A 104 -21.52 -17.80 5.53
C GLU A 104 -22.32 -17.64 4.22
N SER A 105 -21.85 -18.27 3.15
CA SER A 105 -22.51 -18.28 1.86
C SER A 105 -22.94 -19.70 1.50
N TYR A 106 -24.11 -19.82 0.89
CA TYR A 106 -24.56 -21.08 0.30
C TYR A 106 -24.26 -21.07 -1.20
N ASP A 107 -23.21 -21.78 -1.61
CA ASP A 107 -22.89 -22.05 -3.01
C ASP A 107 -22.75 -23.57 -3.21
N PRO A 108 -23.76 -24.24 -3.80
CA PRO A 108 -23.71 -25.69 -4.03
C PRO A 108 -22.65 -26.09 -5.07
N LEU A 109 -22.11 -25.12 -5.83
CA LEU A 109 -21.06 -25.30 -6.82
C LEU A 109 -19.76 -24.62 -6.38
N LEU A 110 -19.53 -24.53 -5.06
CA LEU A 110 -18.23 -24.19 -4.46
C LEU A 110 -17.12 -24.98 -5.14
N PHE A 111 -16.07 -24.29 -5.55
CA PHE A 111 -14.84 -24.92 -6.00
C PHE A 111 -13.83 -24.99 -4.86
N VAL A 112 -13.11 -26.12 -4.74
CA VAL A 112 -11.99 -26.30 -3.82
C VAL A 112 -10.86 -27.07 -4.51
N ASN A 113 -9.65 -26.54 -4.45
CA ASN A 113 -8.41 -27.16 -4.89
C ASN A 113 -7.43 -27.28 -3.71
N LEU A 114 -7.36 -28.48 -3.12
CA LEU A 114 -6.47 -28.75 -1.98
C LEU A 114 -4.98 -28.62 -2.35
N HIS A 115 -4.64 -28.80 -3.62
CA HIS A 115 -3.28 -28.75 -4.15
C HIS A 115 -2.88 -27.37 -4.70
N SER A 116 -3.66 -26.32 -4.44
CA SER A 116 -3.30 -24.97 -4.85
C SER A 116 -1.95 -24.54 -4.27
N SER A 117 -1.20 -23.79 -5.07
CA SER A 117 0.10 -23.22 -4.70
C SER A 117 -0.06 -22.13 -3.64
N VAL A 118 0.99 -21.93 -2.84
CA VAL A 118 1.07 -20.81 -1.89
C VAL A 118 1.56 -19.58 -2.64
N TRP A 119 0.87 -18.46 -2.47
CA TRP A 119 1.34 -17.16 -2.93
C TRP A 119 2.30 -16.58 -1.88
N ASP A 120 3.59 -16.61 -2.18
CA ASP A 120 4.68 -16.15 -1.29
C ASP A 120 5.34 -14.85 -1.76
N THR A 121 4.87 -14.29 -2.87
CA THR A 121 5.44 -13.10 -3.50
C THR A 121 4.83 -11.82 -2.93
N ILE A 122 5.66 -10.87 -2.53
CA ILE A 122 5.23 -9.51 -2.17
C ILE A 122 5.66 -8.57 -3.29
N ALA A 123 4.70 -7.96 -3.97
CA ALA A 123 4.95 -6.92 -4.94
C ALA A 123 5.46 -5.68 -4.23
N GLU A 124 6.47 -5.04 -4.79
CA GLU A 124 6.93 -3.75 -4.29
C GLU A 124 5.78 -2.73 -4.37
N PRO A 125 5.53 -1.96 -3.29
CA PRO A 125 4.58 -0.87 -3.34
C PRO A 125 5.04 0.16 -4.37
N GLU A 126 4.11 0.53 -5.26
CA GLU A 126 4.33 1.60 -6.23
C GLU A 126 3.83 2.90 -5.60
N TYR A 127 4.72 3.89 -5.51
CA TYR A 127 4.36 5.22 -5.02
C TYR A 127 4.31 6.16 -6.22
N GLN A 128 3.18 6.86 -6.36
CA GLN A 128 3.01 7.88 -7.38
C GLN A 128 3.56 9.20 -6.86
N GLU A 129 4.63 9.68 -7.49
CA GLU A 129 5.14 11.05 -7.32
C GLU A 129 4.14 12.02 -7.94
N VAL A 130 3.86 13.11 -7.22
CA VAL A 130 2.98 14.19 -7.65
C VAL A 130 3.70 15.51 -7.44
N ASP A 131 3.72 16.35 -8.48
CA ASP A 131 4.22 17.72 -8.43
C ASP A 131 3.09 18.66 -7.98
N LYS A 132 3.32 19.42 -6.89
CA LYS A 132 2.33 20.32 -6.30
C LYS A 132 1.79 21.38 -7.26
N TYR A 133 2.57 21.78 -8.26
CA TYR A 133 2.21 22.88 -9.16
C TYR A 133 1.68 22.39 -10.50
N ASN A 134 2.17 21.25 -10.98
CA ASN A 134 1.86 20.76 -12.32
C ASN A 134 0.75 19.71 -12.35
N ASP A 135 0.58 18.95 -11.26
CA ASP A 135 -0.37 17.84 -11.21
C ASP A 135 -1.65 18.19 -10.42
N PRO A 136 -2.76 17.47 -10.67
CA PRO A 136 -3.95 17.59 -9.85
C PRO A 136 -3.63 17.34 -8.38
N GLN A 137 -4.12 18.21 -7.49
CA GLN A 137 -3.93 18.02 -6.06
C GLN A 137 -4.55 16.69 -5.60
N THR A 138 -3.74 15.89 -4.92
CA THR A 138 -4.15 14.64 -4.29
C THR A 138 -3.75 14.64 -2.83
N ILE A 139 -4.23 13.65 -2.08
CA ILE A 139 -3.91 13.51 -0.66
C ILE A 139 -2.45 13.07 -0.55
N PRO A 140 -1.57 13.84 0.09
CA PRO A 140 -0.17 13.48 0.27
C PRO A 140 0.03 12.51 1.44
N ILE A 141 1.07 11.68 1.35
CA ILE A 141 1.67 11.02 2.51
C ILE A 141 2.38 12.09 3.33
N THR A 142 2.00 12.25 4.59
CA THR A 142 2.56 13.28 5.50
C THR A 142 3.59 12.73 6.48
N ASP A 143 3.75 11.41 6.58
CA ASP A 143 4.73 10.78 7.46
C ASP A 143 6.14 10.88 6.85
N GLU A 144 6.97 11.75 7.42
CA GLU A 144 8.36 11.97 6.98
C GLU A 144 9.18 10.68 6.99
N ASN A 145 8.99 9.79 7.97
CA ASN A 145 9.76 8.54 8.04
C ASN A 145 9.40 7.62 6.88
N LYS A 146 8.09 7.53 6.56
CA LYS A 146 7.61 6.76 5.41
C LYS A 146 8.18 7.32 4.10
N ILE A 147 8.20 8.64 3.93
CA ILE A 147 8.79 9.28 2.75
C ILE A 147 10.29 8.96 2.65
N VAL A 148 11.02 9.08 3.76
CA VAL A 148 12.46 8.77 3.83
C VAL A 148 12.72 7.31 3.46
N GLU A 149 11.94 6.36 3.97
CA GLU A 149 12.07 4.94 3.63
C GLU A 149 11.86 4.68 2.13
N ILE A 150 10.86 5.31 1.52
CA ILE A 150 10.58 5.19 0.08
C ILE A 150 11.77 5.71 -0.73
N LEU A 151 12.27 6.91 -0.39
CA LEU A 151 13.38 7.55 -1.07
C LEU A 151 14.68 6.74 -0.93
N ILE A 152 14.98 6.18 0.24
CA ILE A 152 16.15 5.33 0.45
C ILE A 152 16.05 4.03 -0.37
N LYS A 153 14.87 3.40 -0.45
CA LYS A 153 14.68 2.19 -1.28
C LYS A 153 14.92 2.47 -2.76
N TRP A 154 14.37 3.57 -3.28
CA TRP A 154 14.63 4.00 -4.66
C TRP A 154 16.11 4.32 -4.88
N TRP A 155 16.72 5.07 -3.96
CA TRP A 155 18.09 5.53 -4.07
C TRP A 155 19.10 4.39 -4.02
N SER A 156 18.98 3.49 -3.04
CA SER A 156 19.89 2.35 -2.88
C SER A 156 19.89 1.41 -4.09
N LYS A 157 18.75 1.30 -4.80
CA LYS A 157 18.63 0.51 -6.03
C LYS A 157 19.30 1.16 -7.24
N LYS A 158 19.24 2.49 -7.36
CA LYS A 158 19.73 3.23 -8.54
C LYS A 158 21.12 3.85 -8.37
N TYR A 159 21.54 4.15 -7.15
CA TYR A 159 22.72 4.94 -6.82
C TYR A 159 23.54 4.28 -5.70
N PRO A 160 24.14 3.11 -5.94
CA PRO A 160 24.93 2.41 -4.93
C PRO A 160 26.16 3.23 -4.50
N MET A 161 26.56 3.13 -3.24
CA MET A 161 27.68 3.89 -2.66
C MET A 161 29.06 3.31 -3.01
N VAL A 162 29.34 3.22 -4.30
CA VAL A 162 30.62 2.75 -4.86
C VAL A 162 31.66 3.87 -4.78
N GLU A 163 32.91 3.49 -4.56
CA GLU A 163 34.06 4.41 -4.56
C GLU A 163 34.10 5.25 -5.85
N GLY A 164 34.35 6.55 -5.72
CA GLY A 164 34.33 7.51 -6.83
C GLY A 164 32.96 8.12 -7.19
N GLN A 165 31.84 7.54 -6.74
CA GLN A 165 30.48 8.09 -6.99
C GLN A 165 29.72 8.49 -5.72
N ARG A 166 30.31 8.31 -4.52
CA ARG A 166 29.64 8.54 -3.23
C ARG A 166 29.11 9.97 -3.06
N ASN A 167 29.92 10.99 -3.40
CA ASN A 167 29.50 12.38 -3.27
C ASN A 167 28.31 12.70 -4.19
N GLN A 168 28.40 12.31 -5.47
CA GLN A 168 27.32 12.48 -6.43
C GLN A 168 26.04 11.76 -5.99
N ASN A 169 26.16 10.51 -5.52
CA ASN A 169 25.01 9.74 -5.09
C ASN A 169 24.40 10.30 -3.80
N CYS A 170 25.22 10.77 -2.86
CA CYS A 170 24.77 11.51 -1.67
C CYS A 170 24.00 12.79 -2.07
N PHE A 171 24.51 13.53 -3.06
CA PHE A 171 23.85 14.73 -3.56
C PHE A 171 22.48 14.42 -4.17
N VAL A 172 22.35 13.34 -4.94
CA VAL A 172 21.07 12.89 -5.50
C VAL A 172 20.04 12.61 -4.41
N LEU A 173 20.42 11.92 -3.33
CA LEU A 173 19.51 11.67 -2.21
C LEU A 173 19.16 12.95 -1.45
N ALA A 174 20.13 13.83 -1.21
CA ALA A 174 19.89 15.11 -0.54
C ALA A 174 18.95 16.02 -1.35
N MET A 175 19.08 16.06 -2.69
CA MET A 175 18.15 16.76 -3.56
C MET A 175 16.74 16.17 -3.47
N ALA A 176 16.61 14.84 -3.48
CA ALA A 176 15.31 14.20 -3.33
C ALA A 176 14.68 14.52 -1.96
N PHE A 177 15.45 14.54 -0.87
CA PHE A 177 14.95 15.00 0.43
C PHE A 177 14.48 16.46 0.42
N ASN A 178 15.21 17.34 -0.26
CA ASN A 178 14.79 18.74 -0.46
C ASN A 178 13.47 18.81 -1.23
N ASP A 179 13.37 18.14 -2.39
CA ASP A 179 12.19 18.14 -3.24
C ASP A 179 10.92 17.65 -2.52
N TYR A 180 11.07 16.65 -1.64
CA TYR A 180 9.99 16.07 -0.85
C TYR A 180 9.75 16.78 0.50
N GLY A 181 10.48 17.86 0.79
CA GLY A 181 10.25 18.72 1.95
C GLY A 181 10.78 18.17 3.28
N ILE A 182 11.69 17.19 3.23
CA ILE A 182 12.30 16.60 4.43
C ILE A 182 13.25 17.62 5.08
N ASN A 183 13.15 17.79 6.40
CA ASN A 183 14.02 18.72 7.12
C ASN A 183 15.50 18.32 6.96
N LYS A 184 16.35 19.33 6.74
CA LYS A 184 17.80 19.17 6.61
C LYS A 184 18.45 18.39 7.76
N SER A 185 17.94 18.54 8.98
CA SER A 185 18.43 17.82 10.15
C SER A 185 18.19 16.31 10.03
N LEU A 186 17.01 15.91 9.53
CA LEU A 186 16.67 14.52 9.29
C LEU A 186 17.47 13.95 8.11
N ALA A 187 17.64 14.73 7.03
CA ALA A 187 18.49 14.37 5.90
C ALA A 187 19.95 14.11 6.35
N GLY A 188 20.50 14.98 7.19
CA GLY A 188 21.83 14.81 7.78
C GLY A 188 21.94 13.55 8.63
N TYR A 189 20.97 13.31 9.51
CA TYR A 189 20.91 12.11 10.34
C TYR A 189 20.90 10.82 9.51
N VAL A 190 20.19 10.80 8.38
CA VAL A 190 20.13 9.65 7.47
C VAL A 190 21.42 9.48 6.68
N LEU A 191 21.93 10.55 6.05
CA LEU A 191 23.08 10.50 5.15
C LEU A 191 24.40 10.24 5.88
N ASN A 192 24.55 10.73 7.11
CA ASN A 192 25.74 10.47 7.93
C ASN A 192 25.93 8.98 8.27
N ARG A 193 24.90 8.14 8.14
CA ARG A 193 25.02 6.68 8.29
C ARG A 193 25.87 6.03 7.19
N TYR A 194 26.09 6.72 6.07
CA TYR A 194 26.92 6.27 4.96
C TYR A 194 28.33 6.90 4.98
N ALA A 195 28.70 7.58 6.08
CA ALA A 195 30.05 8.10 6.25
C ALA A 195 31.08 6.97 6.27
N THR A 196 32.21 7.21 5.61
CA THR A 196 33.37 6.31 5.59
C THR A 196 34.63 7.14 5.86
N PRO A 197 35.78 6.52 6.19
CA PRO A 197 37.01 7.28 6.43
C PRO A 197 37.36 8.26 5.30
N ASP A 198 37.11 7.86 4.04
CA ASP A 198 37.37 8.66 2.84
C ASP A 198 36.14 9.49 2.38
N PHE A 199 35.03 9.45 3.13
CA PHE A 199 33.82 10.24 2.88
C PHE A 199 33.25 10.74 4.21
N THR A 200 33.83 11.86 4.66
CA THR A 200 33.63 12.38 6.02
C THR A 200 32.28 13.07 6.20
N GLU A 201 31.83 13.19 7.46
CA GLU A 201 30.62 13.94 7.82
C GLU A 201 30.66 15.40 7.33
N GLY A 202 31.83 16.04 7.32
CA GLY A 202 31.99 17.41 6.82
C GLY A 202 31.83 17.52 5.30
N GLU A 203 32.14 16.46 4.55
CA GLU A 203 31.84 16.40 3.12
C GLU A 203 30.35 16.19 2.87
N ILE A 204 29.73 15.24 3.60
CA ILE A 204 28.29 14.98 3.55
C ILE A 204 27.50 16.25 3.86
N SER A 205 27.86 16.97 4.93
CA SER A 205 27.17 18.21 5.31
C SER A 205 27.25 19.26 4.21
N ARG A 206 28.42 19.45 3.57
CA ARG A 206 28.57 20.39 2.45
C ARG A 206 27.72 19.98 1.24
N THR A 207 27.65 18.69 0.94
CA THR A 207 26.80 18.16 -0.13
C THR A 207 25.32 18.39 0.16
N ILE A 208 24.88 18.20 1.40
CA ILE A 208 23.51 18.52 1.84
C ILE A 208 23.24 20.02 1.73
N ASP A 209 24.17 20.87 2.21
CA ASP A 209 24.05 22.33 2.10
C ASP A 209 23.84 22.76 0.65
N SER A 210 24.61 22.17 -0.28
CA SER A 210 24.50 22.47 -1.69
C SER A 210 23.17 22.01 -2.29
N ALA A 211 22.63 20.86 -1.87
CA ALA A 211 21.35 20.37 -2.37
C ALA A 211 20.18 21.23 -1.86
N TYR A 212 20.23 21.63 -0.59
CA TYR A 212 19.21 22.46 0.06
C TYR A 212 19.32 23.95 -0.26
N ALA A 213 20.37 24.38 -0.95
CA ALA A 213 20.48 25.75 -1.45
C ALA A 213 19.37 26.09 -2.47
N ASN A 214 18.83 25.07 -3.15
CA ASN A 214 17.70 25.24 -4.06
C ASN A 214 16.36 25.28 -3.30
N THR A 215 16.09 26.41 -2.67
CA THR A 215 14.91 26.61 -1.81
C THR A 215 13.58 26.61 -2.57
N SER A 216 13.59 26.92 -3.88
CA SER A 216 12.37 26.91 -4.71
C SER A 216 11.85 25.51 -4.98
N SER A 217 12.71 24.49 -4.93
CA SER A 217 12.32 23.08 -5.05
C SER A 217 11.91 22.45 -3.71
N PHE A 218 12.06 23.15 -2.59
CA PHE A 218 11.77 22.56 -1.29
C PHE A 218 10.29 22.19 -1.13
N GLY A 219 10.02 20.90 -0.94
CA GLY A 219 8.68 20.38 -0.71
C GLY A 219 7.73 20.58 -1.88
N THR A 220 8.22 20.65 -3.12
CA THR A 220 7.38 20.76 -4.33
C THR A 220 6.82 19.41 -4.78
N LYS A 221 7.39 18.31 -4.29
CA LYS A 221 6.97 16.95 -4.61
C LYS A 221 6.39 16.24 -3.39
N TYR A 222 5.50 15.30 -3.63
CA TYR A 222 4.99 14.41 -2.61
C TYR A 222 4.56 13.07 -3.19
N TYR A 223 4.47 12.05 -2.34
CA TYR A 223 3.85 10.79 -2.70
C TYR A 223 2.36 10.82 -2.38
N LYS A 224 1.54 10.33 -3.31
CA LYS A 224 0.10 10.18 -3.11
C LYS A 224 -0.21 9.10 -2.05
N ASP A 225 -1.18 9.39 -1.18
CA ASP A 225 -1.69 8.48 -0.16
C ASP A 225 -3.00 7.83 -0.64
N ASP A 226 -2.86 6.77 -1.44
CA ASP A 226 -4.00 5.98 -1.96
C ASP A 226 -4.79 5.29 -0.83
N GLU A 227 -4.15 4.96 0.29
CA GLU A 227 -4.83 4.32 1.41
C GLU A 227 -5.78 5.29 2.11
N LYS A 228 -5.31 6.50 2.39
CA LYS A 228 -6.13 7.56 3.00
C LYS A 228 -7.25 8.02 2.06
N LEU A 229 -6.98 8.09 0.75
CA LEU A 229 -8.00 8.35 -0.27
C LEU A 229 -9.11 7.30 -0.24
N GLN A 230 -8.76 6.03 -0.15
CA GLN A 230 -9.74 4.94 -0.11
C GLN A 230 -10.58 4.99 1.18
N GLN A 231 -9.96 5.25 2.33
CA GLN A 231 -10.67 5.40 3.60
C GLN A 231 -11.71 6.53 3.56
N ILE A 232 -11.39 7.65 2.88
CA ILE A 232 -12.32 8.77 2.70
C ILE A 232 -13.50 8.40 1.80
N LYS A 233 -13.23 7.70 0.68
CA LYS A 233 -14.29 7.17 -0.19
C LYS A 233 -15.24 6.24 0.58
N ASP A 234 -14.70 5.42 1.47
CA ASP A 234 -15.51 4.52 2.30
C ASP A 234 -16.35 5.28 3.32
N LYS A 235 -15.82 6.33 3.94
CA LYS A 235 -16.60 7.22 4.84
C LYS A 235 -17.76 7.89 4.09
N LEU A 236 -17.53 8.36 2.86
CA LEU A 236 -18.59 8.92 2.01
C LEU A 236 -19.68 7.88 1.71
N ARG A 237 -19.30 6.65 1.35
CA ARG A 237 -20.24 5.54 1.10
C ARG A 237 -21.07 5.20 2.34
N ARG A 238 -20.51 5.36 3.54
CA ARG A 238 -21.20 5.15 4.82
C ARG A 238 -22.08 6.33 5.26
N GLY A 239 -22.20 7.37 4.43
CA GLY A 239 -23.09 8.52 4.67
C GLY A 239 -22.47 9.67 5.47
N VAL A 240 -21.15 9.69 5.69
CA VAL A 240 -20.47 10.83 6.31
C VAL A 240 -20.51 12.02 5.37
N SER A 241 -20.86 13.20 5.89
CA SER A 241 -20.99 14.41 5.08
C SER A 241 -19.64 14.89 4.53
N LYS A 242 -19.63 15.47 3.32
CA LYS A 242 -18.42 16.07 2.72
C LYS A 242 -17.81 17.16 3.61
N LYS A 243 -18.65 17.92 4.32
CA LYS A 243 -18.22 18.99 5.23
C LYS A 243 -17.39 18.45 6.39
N GLU A 244 -17.83 17.32 6.96
CA GLU A 244 -17.13 16.68 8.08
C GLU A 244 -15.80 16.07 7.64
N ILE A 245 -15.74 15.53 6.41
CA ILE A 245 -14.50 15.03 5.82
C ILE A 245 -13.52 16.17 5.57
N ARG A 246 -13.98 17.31 5.04
CA ARG A 246 -13.11 18.49 4.86
C ARG A 246 -12.58 19.04 6.18
N ASN A 247 -13.40 19.07 7.23
CA ASN A 247 -12.92 19.45 8.56
C ASN A 247 -11.83 18.48 9.07
N GLN A 248 -12.02 17.17 8.93
CA GLN A 248 -11.02 16.17 9.34
C GLN A 248 -9.70 16.29 8.55
N LEU A 249 -9.78 16.70 7.28
CA LEU A 249 -8.60 16.92 6.43
C LEU A 249 -7.88 18.22 6.79
N SER A 250 -8.63 19.29 7.04
CA SER A 250 -8.10 20.57 7.51
C SER A 250 -7.42 20.44 8.88
N GLU A 251 -8.03 19.69 9.82
CA GLU A 251 -7.43 19.36 11.11
C GLU A 251 -6.13 18.53 10.97
N ALA A 252 -6.00 17.74 9.90
CA ALA A 252 -4.80 16.98 9.59
C ALA A 252 -3.75 17.79 8.81
N GLY A 253 -3.94 19.11 8.65
CA GLY A 253 -3.01 20.00 7.95
C GLY A 253 -3.00 19.81 6.43
N LEU A 254 -4.05 19.20 5.86
CA LEU A 254 -4.20 19.01 4.41
C LEU A 254 -5.08 20.11 3.82
N ASP A 255 -4.73 20.55 2.61
CA ASP A 255 -5.52 21.53 1.89
C ASP A 255 -6.92 20.96 1.62
N SER A 256 -7.95 21.62 2.15
CA SER A 256 -9.33 21.10 2.13
C SER A 256 -10.00 21.22 0.75
N ASP A 257 -9.36 21.95 -0.16
CA ASP A 257 -9.85 22.20 -1.52
C ASP A 257 -9.58 21.02 -2.48
N SER A 258 -8.75 20.05 -2.06
CA SER A 258 -8.44 18.85 -2.85
C SER A 258 -9.50 17.72 -2.77
N VAL A 259 -10.65 17.95 -2.10
CA VAL A 259 -11.71 16.94 -1.86
C VAL A 259 -13.12 17.35 -2.30
#